data_AF-A0A0P6X9F5-F1
#
_entry.id   AF-A0A0P6X9F5-F1
#
_cell.length_a   1.000
_cell.length_b   1.000
_cell.length_c   1.000
_cell.angle_alpha   90.00
_cell.angle_beta   90.00
_cell.angle_gamma   90.00
#
_symmetry.space_group_name_H-M   'P 1'
#
loop_
_entity.id
_entity.type
_entity.pdbx_description
1 polymer ?
#
loop_
_entity_poly.entity_id
_entity_poly.type
_entity_poly.pdbx_seq_one_letter_code
_entity_poly.pdbx_strand_id
1 'polypeptide(L)'
;MTEENTFRPPRRRGLIFQIGAALAFFSAGGLTFWLAMDQEIGLYFIGLLFISMVFLAPVPLIVYRAIALGRATYELEREGLRLRWGLRAEDIPLNTIEWVRPASELGFHLNQPRFSWPGALLGFSSVAELGLVEFIAAEPDTLLLIATPTRIFAISPAQPKVFMKAFQRTSEMGSLSPMPAFSSQPAAFMRNVWRDRIARLPILVSLIATILLLAGTVIIIPSRNQISIGFTPTGSPLPPVSPERLLLLPILAAISVAISLSVGLFYYRHLEQRMAAYLILAGAGTTPVLLLISLLFLR
;
A
#
# COMPACT_ATOMS: atom_id res chain seq x y z
N MET A 1 -29.07 7.86 -8.48
CA MET A 1 -28.05 6.88 -8.93
C MET A 1 -28.54 5.52 -8.49
N THR A 2 -29.13 4.74 -9.40
CA THR A 2 -29.71 3.43 -9.09
C THR A 2 -28.61 2.40 -8.89
N GLU A 3 -28.65 1.65 -7.78
CA GLU A 3 -27.69 0.58 -7.44
C GLU A 3 -27.63 -0.58 -8.46
N GLU A 4 -28.52 -0.56 -9.46
CA GLU A 4 -28.80 -1.68 -10.38
C GLU A 4 -27.61 -2.05 -11.29
N ASN A 5 -26.63 -1.16 -11.48
CA ASN A 5 -25.48 -1.40 -12.36
C ASN A 5 -24.10 -1.37 -11.67
N THR A 6 -24.05 -1.44 -10.34
CA THR A 6 -22.79 -1.46 -9.60
C THR A 6 -22.42 -2.89 -9.21
N PHE A 7 -21.39 -3.44 -9.85
CA PHE A 7 -20.87 -4.76 -9.58
C PHE A 7 -19.65 -4.69 -8.65
N ARG A 8 -19.47 -5.71 -7.82
CA ARG A 8 -18.37 -5.80 -6.87
C ARG A 8 -17.60 -7.10 -7.09
N PRO A 9 -16.28 -7.12 -6.87
CA PRO A 9 -15.52 -8.37 -6.91
C PRO A 9 -15.88 -9.27 -5.71
N PRO A 10 -15.58 -10.58 -5.76
CA PRO A 10 -15.68 -11.44 -4.59
C PRO A 10 -14.70 -10.97 -3.51
N ARG A 11 -15.23 -10.57 -2.35
CA ARG A 11 -14.43 -9.96 -1.27
C ARG A 11 -14.09 -10.94 -0.15
N ARG A 12 -14.95 -11.92 0.13
CA ARG A 12 -14.90 -12.68 1.39
C ARG A 12 -13.58 -13.43 1.58
N ARG A 13 -13.17 -14.24 0.60
CA ARG A 13 -11.92 -15.02 0.67
C ARG A 13 -10.70 -14.10 0.72
N GLY A 14 -10.65 -13.11 -0.18
CA GLY A 14 -9.59 -12.12 -0.23
C GLY A 14 -9.45 -11.34 1.08
N LEU A 15 -10.54 -10.84 1.65
CA LEU A 15 -10.52 -10.10 2.92
C LEU A 15 -10.09 -10.97 4.09
N ILE A 16 -10.60 -12.21 4.21
CA ILE A 16 -10.18 -13.14 5.27
C ILE A 16 -8.67 -13.38 5.18
N PHE A 17 -8.15 -13.62 3.98
CA PHE A 17 -6.73 -13.83 3.77
C PHE A 17 -5.89 -12.60 4.12
N GLN A 18 -6.28 -11.41 3.62
CA GLN A 18 -5.54 -10.17 3.87
C GLN A 18 -5.57 -9.76 5.34
N ILE A 19 -6.72 -9.88 6.02
CA ILE A 19 -6.85 -9.57 7.44
C ILE A 19 -6.05 -10.58 8.27
N GLY A 20 -6.15 -11.87 7.96
CA GLY A 20 -5.38 -12.92 8.63
C GLY A 20 -3.87 -12.70 8.45
N ALA A 21 -3.42 -12.38 7.24
CA ALA A 21 -2.03 -12.04 6.96
C ALA A 21 -1.60 -10.78 7.72
N ALA A 22 -2.38 -9.70 7.72
CA ALA A 22 -2.05 -8.49 8.45
C ALA A 22 -1.89 -8.75 9.95
N LEU A 23 -2.80 -9.52 10.55
CA LEU A 23 -2.72 -9.92 11.95
C LEU A 23 -1.49 -10.80 12.22
N ALA A 24 -1.24 -11.81 11.39
CA ALA A 24 -0.08 -12.70 11.56
C ALA A 24 1.25 -11.94 11.49
N PHE A 25 1.42 -11.08 10.48
CA PHE A 25 2.62 -10.26 10.32
C PHE A 25 2.77 -9.23 11.45
N PHE A 26 1.67 -8.58 11.86
CA PHE A 26 1.67 -7.64 12.98
C PHE A 26 2.01 -8.33 14.31
N SER A 27 1.41 -9.48 14.60
CA SER A 27 1.70 -10.27 15.80
C SER A 27 3.12 -10.80 15.80
N ALA A 28 3.61 -11.37 14.69
CA ALA A 28 4.99 -11.84 14.60
C ALA A 28 6.00 -10.69 14.76
N GLY A 29 5.75 -9.56 14.12
CA GLY A 29 6.57 -8.35 14.24
C GLY A 29 6.55 -7.77 15.66
N GLY A 30 5.38 -7.70 16.29
CA GLY A 30 5.22 -7.22 17.66
C GLY A 30 5.84 -8.15 18.69
N LEU A 31 5.69 -9.46 18.54
CA LEU A 31 6.31 -10.45 19.42
C LEU A 31 7.83 -10.43 19.31
N THR A 32 8.39 -10.38 18.11
CA THR A 32 9.84 -10.30 17.90
C THR A 32 10.42 -8.98 18.41
N PHE A 33 9.68 -7.87 18.26
CA PHE A 33 10.03 -6.60 18.89
C PHE A 33 10.03 -6.69 20.41
N TRP A 34 8.98 -7.27 21.00
CA TRP A 34 8.84 -7.41 22.43
C TRP A 34 9.94 -8.30 23.02
N LEU A 35 10.23 -9.43 22.39
CA LEU A 35 11.35 -10.30 22.77
C LEU A 35 12.69 -9.57 22.68
N ALA A 36 12.88 -8.70 21.68
CA ALA A 36 14.11 -7.91 21.59
C ALA A 36 14.27 -6.95 22.78
N MET A 37 13.19 -6.44 23.38
CA MET A 37 13.29 -5.52 24.52
C MET A 37 13.86 -6.18 25.78
N ASP A 38 13.72 -7.50 25.92
CA ASP A 38 14.24 -8.26 27.06
C ASP A 38 15.68 -8.76 26.86
N GLN A 39 16.28 -8.55 25.68
CA GLN A 39 17.64 -9.02 25.38
C GLN A 39 18.70 -7.96 25.72
N GLU A 40 19.86 -8.44 26.14
CA GLU A 40 21.07 -7.62 26.16
C GLU A 40 21.43 -7.20 24.72
N ILE A 41 22.00 -6.00 24.59
CA ILE A 41 22.31 -5.50 23.26
C ILE A 41 23.50 -6.26 22.70
N GLY A 42 23.29 -6.86 21.53
CA GLY A 42 24.27 -7.62 20.80
C GLY A 42 23.69 -8.07 19.46
N LEU A 43 24.38 -8.99 18.78
CA LEU A 43 23.96 -9.47 17.46
C LEU A 43 22.55 -10.08 17.48
N TYR A 44 22.19 -10.76 18.57
CA TYR A 44 20.87 -11.38 18.73
C TYR A 44 19.74 -10.33 18.84
N PHE A 45 19.95 -9.29 19.64
CA PHE A 45 19.03 -8.14 19.73
C PHE A 45 18.82 -7.45 18.37
N ILE A 46 19.92 -7.17 17.64
CA ILE A 46 19.86 -6.56 16.32
C ILE A 46 19.12 -7.48 15.33
N GLY A 47 19.38 -8.78 15.39
CA GLY A 47 18.69 -9.79 14.57
C GLY A 47 17.19 -9.80 14.82
N LEU A 48 16.75 -9.81 16.07
CA LEU A 48 15.32 -9.78 16.43
C LEU A 48 14.62 -8.50 15.95
N LEU A 49 15.29 -7.35 16.05
CA LEU A 49 14.73 -6.08 15.55
C LEU A 49 14.64 -6.04 14.03
N PHE A 50 15.65 -6.58 13.33
CA PHE A 50 15.60 -6.70 11.89
C PHE A 50 14.44 -7.61 11.46
N ILE A 51 14.28 -8.75 12.10
CA ILE A 51 13.16 -9.67 11.88
C ILE A 51 11.82 -8.97 12.14
N SER A 52 11.71 -8.23 13.24
CA SER A 52 10.51 -7.44 13.55
C SER A 52 10.19 -6.45 12.43
N MET A 53 11.19 -5.71 11.95
CA MET A 53 11.01 -4.75 10.86
C MET A 53 10.57 -5.43 9.56
N VAL A 54 11.15 -6.59 9.23
CA VAL A 54 10.76 -7.40 8.06
C VAL A 54 9.30 -7.84 8.15
N PHE A 55 8.81 -8.22 9.34
CA PHE A 55 7.41 -8.60 9.55
C PHE A 55 6.46 -7.41 9.58
N LEU A 56 6.85 -6.27 10.16
CA LEU A 56 6.00 -5.09 10.23
C LEU A 56 5.91 -4.32 8.90
N ALA A 57 6.99 -4.30 8.11
CA ALA A 57 7.06 -3.56 6.85
C ALA A 57 5.92 -3.85 5.85
N PRO A 58 5.49 -5.11 5.60
CA PRO A 58 4.40 -5.39 4.66
C PRO A 58 2.99 -5.10 5.24
N VAL A 59 2.83 -4.94 6.56
CA VAL A 59 1.51 -4.78 7.19
C VAL A 59 0.71 -3.61 6.60
N PRO A 60 1.27 -2.38 6.45
CA PRO A 60 0.52 -1.28 5.84
C PRO A 60 0.08 -1.57 4.41
N LEU A 61 0.90 -2.26 3.61
CA LEU A 61 0.57 -2.63 2.25
C LEU A 61 -0.58 -3.66 2.20
N ILE A 62 -0.55 -4.65 3.09
CA ILE A 62 -1.61 -5.67 3.22
C ILE A 62 -2.92 -5.03 3.65
N VAL A 63 -2.88 -4.15 4.67
CA VAL A 63 -4.06 -3.39 5.13
C VAL A 63 -4.62 -2.52 4.00
N TYR A 64 -3.76 -1.82 3.26
CA TYR A 64 -4.16 -1.05 2.09
C TYR A 64 -4.86 -1.93 1.05
N ARG A 65 -4.32 -3.12 0.74
CA ARG A 65 -4.93 -4.06 -0.20
C ARG A 65 -6.30 -4.55 0.28
N ALA A 66 -6.46 -4.81 1.57
CA ALA A 66 -7.76 -5.17 2.16
C ALA A 66 -8.78 -4.04 1.99
N ILE A 67 -8.41 -2.80 2.30
CA ILE A 67 -9.28 -1.63 2.12
C ILE A 67 -9.62 -1.41 0.64
N ALA A 68 -8.63 -1.56 -0.26
CA ALA A 68 -8.82 -1.41 -1.70
C ALA A 68 -9.81 -2.44 -2.26
N LEU A 69 -9.68 -3.71 -1.86
CA LEU A 69 -10.65 -4.77 -2.21
C LEU A 69 -12.03 -4.50 -1.62
N GLY A 70 -12.08 -4.05 -0.36
CA GLY A 70 -13.32 -3.69 0.33
C GLY A 70 -14.10 -2.56 -0.35
N ARG A 71 -13.41 -1.65 -1.04
CA ARG A 71 -13.99 -0.51 -1.78
C ARG A 71 -14.02 -0.70 -3.28
N ALA A 72 -13.55 -1.82 -3.81
CA ALA A 72 -13.49 -2.05 -5.25
C ALA A 72 -14.88 -2.15 -5.88
N THR A 73 -15.09 -1.45 -6.99
CA THR A 73 -16.35 -1.43 -7.76
C THR A 73 -16.09 -1.49 -9.26
N TYR A 74 -17.03 -2.10 -9.97
CA TYR A 74 -17.15 -2.10 -11.41
C TYR A 74 -18.53 -1.52 -11.74
N GLU A 75 -18.57 -0.28 -12.21
CA GLU A 75 -19.81 0.46 -12.46
C GLU A 75 -20.08 0.47 -13.96
N LEU A 76 -21.23 -0.07 -14.36
CA LEU A 76 -21.66 -0.10 -15.76
C LEU A 76 -22.66 1.02 -16.02
N GLU A 77 -22.23 2.08 -16.70
CA GLU A 77 -23.09 3.18 -17.10
C GLU A 77 -23.43 3.10 -18.59
N ARG A 78 -24.44 3.84 -19.05
CA ARG A 78 -24.80 3.90 -20.49
C ARG A 78 -23.66 4.40 -21.36
N GLU A 79 -22.81 5.27 -20.81
CA GLU A 79 -21.70 5.87 -21.55
C GLU A 79 -20.39 5.07 -21.45
N GLY A 80 -20.30 4.10 -20.53
CA GLY A 80 -19.07 3.32 -20.34
C GLY A 80 -19.00 2.49 -19.08
N LEU A 81 -17.91 1.74 -18.97
CA LEU A 81 -17.55 0.90 -17.83
C LEU A 81 -16.48 1.59 -16.99
N ARG A 82 -16.76 1.83 -15.72
CA ARG A 82 -15.80 2.38 -14.76
C ARG A 82 -15.26 1.29 -13.85
N LEU A 83 -13.95 1.12 -13.86
CA LEU A 83 -13.22 0.23 -12.99
C LEU A 83 -12.58 1.06 -11.87
N ARG A 84 -12.86 0.70 -10.61
CA ARG A 84 -12.31 1.37 -9.44
C ARG A 84 -11.69 0.34 -8.50
N TRP A 85 -10.37 0.43 -8.30
CA TRP A 85 -9.62 -0.48 -7.43
C TRP A 85 -8.47 0.23 -6.72
N GLY A 86 -8.68 0.65 -5.48
CA GLY A 86 -7.65 1.36 -4.75
C GLY A 86 -7.21 2.62 -5.51
N LEU A 87 -5.90 2.79 -5.74
CA LEU A 87 -5.33 3.90 -6.49
C LEU A 87 -5.50 3.76 -8.02
N ARG A 88 -5.98 2.62 -8.49
CA ARG A 88 -6.21 2.35 -9.91
C ARG A 88 -7.66 2.66 -10.27
N ALA A 89 -7.84 3.56 -11.23
CA ALA A 89 -9.14 3.89 -11.80
C ALA A 89 -9.03 3.87 -13.32
N GLU A 90 -9.97 3.23 -13.99
CA GLU A 90 -10.07 3.20 -15.45
C GLU A 90 -11.52 3.49 -15.85
N ASP A 91 -11.72 4.36 -16.83
CA ASP A 91 -13.02 4.61 -17.46
C ASP A 91 -12.91 4.20 -18.94
N ILE A 92 -13.71 3.20 -19.32
CA ILE A 92 -13.69 2.57 -20.64
C ILE A 92 -15.00 2.94 -21.35
N PRO A 93 -14.95 3.71 -22.45
CA PRO A 93 -16.15 4.08 -23.20
C PRO A 93 -16.81 2.85 -23.83
N LEU A 94 -18.14 2.75 -23.76
CA LEU A 94 -18.85 1.54 -24.18
C LEU A 94 -18.63 1.21 -25.66
N ASN A 95 -18.52 2.25 -26.52
CA ASN A 95 -18.26 2.13 -27.95
C ASN A 95 -16.86 1.60 -28.31
N THR A 96 -15.93 1.58 -27.35
CA THR A 96 -14.59 1.02 -27.54
C THR A 96 -14.50 -0.45 -27.10
N ILE A 97 -15.53 -1.00 -26.48
CA ILE A 97 -15.51 -2.39 -26.05
C ILE A 97 -15.83 -3.28 -27.25
N GLU A 98 -14.83 -4.04 -27.70
CA GLU A 98 -14.96 -4.91 -28.87
C GLU A 98 -15.72 -6.20 -28.53
N TRP A 99 -15.43 -6.76 -27.36
CA TRP A 99 -16.12 -7.95 -26.84
C TRP A 99 -15.91 -8.11 -25.33
N VAL A 100 -16.84 -8.81 -24.70
CA VAL A 100 -16.75 -9.25 -23.30
C VAL A 100 -16.96 -10.76 -23.27
N ARG A 101 -16.00 -11.52 -22.73
CA ARG A 101 -16.07 -12.99 -22.67
C ARG A 101 -15.51 -13.55 -21.36
N PRO A 102 -16.07 -14.65 -20.84
CA PRO A 102 -15.45 -15.39 -19.73
C PRO A 102 -14.08 -15.93 -20.11
N ALA A 103 -13.13 -15.84 -19.19
CA ALA A 103 -11.80 -16.42 -19.36
C ALA A 103 -11.85 -17.95 -19.50
N SER A 104 -12.85 -18.60 -18.92
CA SER A 104 -13.07 -20.06 -19.02
C SER A 104 -13.44 -20.53 -20.44
N GLU A 105 -13.87 -19.61 -21.31
CA GLU A 105 -14.19 -19.91 -22.71
C GLU A 105 -12.97 -19.77 -23.63
N LEU A 106 -11.82 -19.33 -23.10
CA LEU A 106 -10.57 -19.32 -23.84
C LEU A 106 -10.04 -20.74 -23.98
N GLY A 107 -9.57 -21.10 -25.19
CA GLY A 107 -8.92 -22.38 -25.44
C GLY A 107 -7.52 -22.52 -24.84
N PHE A 108 -7.08 -21.54 -24.04
CA PHE A 108 -5.76 -21.50 -23.41
C PHE A 108 -5.82 -20.87 -22.02
N HIS A 109 -4.79 -21.12 -21.21
CA HIS A 109 -4.71 -20.61 -19.85
C HIS A 109 -4.14 -19.19 -19.82
N LEU A 110 -4.77 -18.31 -19.04
CA LEU A 110 -4.25 -16.97 -18.78
C LEU A 110 -3.12 -17.04 -17.75
N ASN A 111 -1.93 -16.60 -18.13
CA ASN A 111 -0.83 -16.41 -17.19
C ASN A 111 -1.16 -15.29 -16.22
N GLN A 112 -1.16 -15.60 -14.92
CA GLN A 112 -1.40 -14.62 -13.86
C GLN A 112 -0.22 -13.63 -13.76
N PRO A 113 -0.46 -12.38 -13.31
CA PRO A 113 0.60 -11.42 -13.08
C PRO A 113 1.56 -11.92 -11.99
N ARG A 114 2.86 -11.62 -12.12
CA ARG A 114 3.93 -12.12 -11.21
C ARG A 114 3.71 -11.83 -9.71
N PHE A 115 2.97 -10.76 -9.39
CA PHE A 115 2.67 -10.35 -8.02
C PHE A 115 1.19 -10.60 -7.64
N SER A 116 0.59 -11.64 -8.22
CA SER A 116 -0.74 -12.12 -7.86
C SER A 116 -0.81 -12.48 -6.39
N TRP A 117 -1.82 -11.94 -5.71
CA TRP A 117 -2.07 -12.20 -4.30
C TRP A 117 -3.56 -12.51 -4.11
N PRO A 118 -3.96 -13.43 -3.21
CA PRO A 118 -5.38 -13.73 -3.00
C PRO A 118 -6.20 -12.47 -2.68
N GLY A 119 -7.26 -12.22 -3.46
CA GLY A 119 -8.05 -10.99 -3.35
C GLY A 119 -7.42 -9.75 -4.00
N ALA A 120 -6.31 -9.89 -4.70
CA ALA A 120 -5.62 -8.82 -5.43
C ALA A 120 -4.82 -9.40 -6.62
N LEU A 121 -5.53 -9.82 -7.66
CA LEU A 121 -4.95 -10.09 -8.97
C LEU A 121 -4.82 -8.76 -9.71
N LEU A 122 -3.71 -8.07 -9.43
CA LEU A 122 -3.40 -6.76 -9.99
C LEU A 122 -2.11 -6.82 -10.79
N GLY A 123 -2.10 -6.20 -11.96
CA GLY A 123 -0.88 -6.03 -12.77
C GLY A 123 -1.10 -6.36 -14.23
N PHE A 124 -0.01 -6.56 -14.95
CA PHE A 124 -0.02 -6.82 -16.38
C PHE A 124 0.52 -8.21 -16.66
N SER A 125 -0.06 -8.86 -17.67
CA SER A 125 0.44 -10.10 -18.25
C SER A 125 0.40 -9.97 -19.76
N SER A 126 1.43 -10.48 -20.45
CA SER A 126 1.44 -10.57 -21.90
C SER A 126 1.10 -12.01 -22.29
N VAL A 127 0.13 -12.15 -23.18
CA VAL A 127 -0.36 -13.43 -23.68
C VAL A 127 -0.25 -13.36 -25.21
N ALA A 128 0.33 -14.39 -25.82
CA ALA A 128 0.67 -14.36 -27.25
C ALA A 128 -0.57 -14.14 -28.14
N GLU A 129 -1.71 -14.68 -27.73
CA GLU A 129 -2.97 -14.67 -28.45
C GLU A 129 -3.83 -13.42 -28.18
N LEU A 130 -3.61 -12.73 -27.05
CA LEU A 130 -4.45 -11.62 -26.56
C LEU A 130 -3.70 -10.28 -26.45
N GLY A 131 -2.37 -10.29 -26.57
CA GLY A 131 -1.54 -9.12 -26.32
C GLY A 131 -1.42 -8.78 -24.83
N LEU A 132 -1.58 -7.51 -24.49
CA LEU A 132 -1.43 -7.01 -23.13
C LEU A 132 -2.74 -7.12 -22.34
N VAL A 133 -2.72 -7.90 -21.27
CA VAL A 133 -3.86 -8.08 -20.35
C VAL A 133 -3.56 -7.38 -19.03
N GLU A 134 -4.40 -6.41 -18.66
CA GLU A 134 -4.38 -5.75 -17.36
C GLU A 134 -5.39 -6.41 -16.41
N PHE A 135 -4.89 -6.96 -15.31
CA PHE A 135 -5.70 -7.60 -14.28
C PHE A 135 -6.14 -6.55 -13.25
N ILE A 136 -7.45 -6.45 -13.06
CA ILE A 136 -8.12 -5.67 -12.01
C ILE A 136 -9.17 -6.58 -11.37
N ALA A 137 -8.72 -7.66 -10.75
CA ALA A 137 -9.55 -8.77 -10.28
C ALA A 137 -9.21 -9.21 -8.85
N ALA A 138 -10.14 -9.90 -8.19
CA ALA A 138 -9.95 -10.53 -6.89
C ALA A 138 -9.58 -12.01 -7.00
N GLU A 139 -10.19 -12.75 -7.92
CA GLU A 139 -10.08 -14.21 -8.04
C GLU A 139 -9.96 -14.64 -9.51
N PRO A 140 -9.20 -15.73 -9.80
CA PRO A 140 -8.91 -16.14 -11.17
C PRO A 140 -10.05 -16.96 -11.81
N ASP A 141 -10.87 -17.62 -11.01
CA ASP A 141 -11.87 -18.59 -11.49
C ASP A 141 -13.11 -17.91 -12.10
N THR A 142 -13.32 -16.63 -11.82
CA THR A 142 -14.51 -15.85 -12.24
C THR A 142 -14.14 -14.68 -13.16
N LEU A 143 -13.03 -14.81 -13.88
CA LEU A 143 -12.53 -13.76 -14.75
C LEU A 143 -13.44 -13.55 -15.97
N LEU A 144 -13.81 -12.30 -16.20
CA LEU A 144 -14.33 -11.79 -17.46
C LEU A 144 -13.26 -10.91 -18.10
N LEU A 145 -13.04 -11.14 -19.38
CA LEU A 145 -12.16 -10.34 -20.21
C LEU A 145 -12.99 -9.30 -20.98
N ILE A 146 -12.51 -8.06 -20.97
CA ILE A 146 -13.09 -6.93 -21.70
C ILE A 146 -12.01 -6.44 -22.66
N ALA A 147 -12.23 -6.64 -23.96
CA ALA A 147 -11.31 -6.19 -24.98
C ALA A 147 -11.59 -4.75 -25.40
N THR A 148 -10.51 -3.99 -25.54
CA THR A 148 -10.50 -2.63 -26.07
C THR A 148 -9.39 -2.53 -27.13
N PRO A 149 -9.37 -1.50 -28.00
CA PRO A 149 -8.39 -1.39 -29.07
C PRO A 149 -6.94 -1.31 -28.60
N THR A 150 -6.71 -0.94 -27.34
CA THR A 150 -5.37 -0.74 -26.77
C THR A 150 -4.88 -1.91 -25.92
N ARG A 151 -5.79 -2.59 -25.22
CA ARG A 151 -5.48 -3.68 -24.26
C ARG A 151 -6.74 -4.41 -23.81
N ILE A 152 -6.54 -5.54 -23.16
CA ILE A 152 -7.61 -6.32 -22.54
C ILE A 152 -7.61 -6.11 -21.03
N PHE A 153 -8.79 -5.92 -20.44
CA PHE A 153 -8.97 -5.85 -18.99
C PHE A 153 -9.55 -7.17 -18.47
N ALA A 154 -8.91 -7.75 -17.48
CA ALA A 154 -9.41 -8.92 -16.77
C ALA A 154 -10.02 -8.48 -15.43
N ILE A 155 -11.36 -8.61 -15.30
CA ILE A 155 -12.12 -8.27 -14.10
C ILE A 155 -12.77 -9.53 -13.52
N SER A 156 -13.12 -9.53 -12.24
CA SER A 156 -13.81 -10.68 -11.61
C SER A 156 -15.05 -10.21 -10.85
N PRO A 157 -16.16 -9.84 -11.52
CA PRO A 157 -17.40 -9.51 -10.82
C PRO A 157 -17.92 -10.74 -10.05
N ALA A 158 -18.48 -10.53 -8.85
CA ALA A 158 -19.00 -11.62 -8.02
C ALA A 158 -20.13 -12.42 -8.69
N GLN A 159 -20.84 -11.81 -9.65
CA GLN A 159 -21.90 -12.43 -10.44
C GLN A 159 -21.65 -12.21 -11.94
N PRO A 160 -20.75 -12.99 -12.59
CA PRO A 160 -20.37 -12.78 -13.98
C PRO A 160 -21.55 -12.82 -14.96
N LYS A 161 -22.50 -13.74 -14.75
CA LYS A 161 -23.69 -13.89 -15.60
C LYS A 161 -24.60 -12.67 -15.56
N VAL A 162 -24.75 -12.04 -14.38
CA VAL A 162 -25.59 -10.84 -14.21
C VAL A 162 -24.90 -9.64 -14.85
N PHE A 163 -23.58 -9.52 -14.67
CA PHE A 163 -22.77 -8.51 -15.34
C PHE A 163 -22.91 -8.57 -16.87
N MET A 164 -22.77 -9.77 -17.46
CA MET A 164 -22.90 -9.94 -18.92
C MET A 164 -24.29 -9.58 -19.44
N LYS A 165 -25.36 -9.97 -18.73
CA LYS A 165 -26.73 -9.58 -19.11
C LYS A 165 -26.95 -8.06 -19.04
N ALA A 166 -26.42 -7.42 -17.99
CA ALA A 166 -26.49 -5.96 -17.86
C ALA A 166 -25.69 -5.28 -18.99
N PHE A 167 -24.49 -5.79 -19.31
CA PHE A 167 -23.68 -5.30 -20.41
C PHE A 167 -24.40 -5.39 -21.76
N GLN A 168 -25.01 -6.54 -22.08
CA GLN A 168 -25.79 -6.72 -23.31
C GLN A 168 -26.92 -5.69 -23.41
N ARG A 169 -27.72 -5.55 -22.34
CA ARG A 169 -28.82 -4.58 -22.28
C ARG A 169 -28.32 -3.14 -22.44
N THR A 170 -27.20 -2.79 -21.81
CA THR A 170 -26.61 -1.44 -21.93
C THR A 170 -26.03 -1.19 -23.31
N SER A 171 -25.40 -2.18 -23.93
CA SER A 171 -24.87 -2.10 -25.29
C SER A 171 -25.97 -1.95 -26.34
N GLU A 172 -27.11 -2.64 -26.18
CA GLU A 172 -28.28 -2.53 -27.06
C GLU A 172 -28.91 -1.13 -27.04
N MET A 173 -28.82 -0.42 -25.91
CA MET A 173 -29.37 0.94 -25.78
C MET A 173 -28.52 2.02 -26.47
N GLY A 174 -27.26 1.71 -26.81
CA GLY A 174 -26.30 2.65 -27.36
C GLY A 174 -25.86 3.77 -26.39
N SER A 175 -24.72 4.39 -26.69
CA SER A 175 -24.23 5.60 -26.00
C SER A 175 -24.71 6.84 -26.74
N LEU A 176 -25.26 7.82 -26.00
CA LEU A 176 -25.72 9.09 -26.58
C LEU A 176 -24.61 10.15 -26.52
N SER A 177 -23.63 9.99 -25.62
CA SER A 177 -22.46 10.86 -25.53
C SER A 177 -21.27 10.09 -24.93
N PRO A 178 -20.30 9.64 -25.74
CA PRO A 178 -19.20 8.81 -25.27
C PRO A 178 -18.45 9.45 -24.10
N MET A 179 -18.30 8.72 -23.00
CA MET A 179 -17.46 9.14 -21.88
C MET A 179 -16.00 9.30 -22.34
N PRO A 180 -15.23 10.29 -21.86
CA PRO A 180 -13.79 10.33 -22.14
C PRO A 180 -13.08 9.16 -21.45
N ALA A 181 -12.20 8.48 -22.17
CA ALA A 181 -11.35 7.44 -21.58
C ALA A 181 -10.43 8.05 -20.52
N PHE A 182 -10.44 7.50 -19.31
CA PHE A 182 -9.60 7.96 -18.20
C PHE A 182 -8.82 6.80 -17.59
N SER A 183 -7.56 7.03 -17.26
CA SER A 183 -6.67 5.99 -16.71
C SER A 183 -5.77 6.59 -15.63
N SER A 184 -5.97 6.21 -14.36
CA SER A 184 -5.08 6.61 -13.26
C SER A 184 -4.21 5.43 -12.81
N GLN A 185 -2.89 5.58 -12.91
CA GLN A 185 -1.93 4.52 -12.55
C GLN A 185 -1.27 4.82 -11.19
N PRO A 186 -0.93 3.79 -10.39
CA PRO A 186 -0.14 3.97 -9.16
C PRO A 186 1.18 4.72 -9.38
N ALA A 187 1.83 4.52 -10.53
CA ALA A 187 3.03 5.27 -10.91
C ALA A 187 2.78 6.77 -11.07
N ALA A 188 1.60 7.15 -11.57
CA ALA A 188 1.19 8.55 -11.67
C ALA A 188 0.95 9.16 -10.28
N PHE A 189 0.37 8.40 -9.34
CA PHE A 189 0.25 8.83 -7.94
C PHE A 189 1.63 9.11 -7.32
N MET A 190 2.58 8.18 -7.46
CA MET A 190 3.94 8.38 -6.93
C MET A 190 4.64 9.57 -7.58
N ARG A 191 4.49 9.76 -8.89
CA ARG A 191 4.99 10.93 -9.61
C ARG A 191 4.37 12.25 -9.12
N ASN A 192 3.09 12.24 -8.75
CA ASN A 192 2.44 13.43 -8.18
C ASN A 192 3.00 13.76 -6.80
N VAL A 193 3.19 12.76 -5.93
CA VAL A 193 3.83 12.94 -4.61
C VAL A 193 5.23 13.56 -4.74
N TRP A 194 6.05 13.08 -5.68
CA TRP A 194 7.40 13.60 -5.91
C TRP A 194 7.46 14.99 -6.57
N ARG A 195 6.42 15.38 -7.31
CA ARG A 195 6.29 16.73 -7.87
C ARG A 195 5.83 17.74 -6.83
N ASP A 196 5.03 17.31 -5.87
CA ASP A 196 4.55 18.14 -4.79
C ASP A 196 5.65 18.43 -3.77
N ARG A 197 6.09 19.70 -3.72
CA ARG A 197 7.18 20.12 -2.83
C ARG A 197 6.83 19.96 -1.35
N ILE A 198 5.56 20.15 -1.00
CA ILE A 198 5.08 20.08 0.40
C ILE A 198 5.02 18.64 0.87
N ALA A 199 4.64 17.70 0.01
CA ALA A 199 4.69 16.26 0.33
C ALA A 199 6.13 15.72 0.29
N ARG A 200 6.92 16.11 -0.72
CA ARG A 200 8.27 15.58 -0.94
C ARG A 200 9.24 15.95 0.19
N LEU A 201 9.21 17.20 0.66
CA LEU A 201 10.22 17.70 1.58
C LEU A 201 10.22 16.94 2.92
N PRO A 202 9.07 16.72 3.60
CA PRO A 202 9.02 15.90 4.81
C PRO A 202 9.43 14.44 4.59
N ILE A 203 9.14 13.85 3.43
CA ILE A 203 9.57 12.49 3.08
C ILE A 203 11.10 12.42 3.00
N LEU A 204 11.74 13.37 2.32
CA LEU A 204 13.19 13.42 2.24
C LEU A 204 13.83 13.74 3.59
N VAL A 205 13.29 14.70 4.33
CA VAL A 205 13.79 15.08 5.67
C VAL A 205 13.71 13.90 6.62
N SER A 206 12.59 13.18 6.66
CA SER A 206 12.45 11.99 7.51
C SER A 206 13.47 10.91 7.16
N LEU A 207 13.62 10.56 5.89
CA LEU A 207 14.60 9.55 5.45
C LEU A 207 16.05 9.96 5.76
N ILE A 208 16.44 11.19 5.41
CA ILE A 208 17.80 11.70 5.66
C ILE A 208 18.07 11.77 7.16
N ALA A 209 17.14 12.31 7.95
CA ALA A 209 17.30 12.42 9.40
C ALA A 209 17.39 11.03 10.06
N THR A 210 16.62 10.05 9.63
CA THR A 210 16.73 8.66 10.14
C THR A 210 18.07 8.03 9.80
N ILE A 211 18.59 8.25 8.58
CA ILE A 211 19.92 7.75 8.18
C ILE A 211 21.02 8.43 9.00
N LEU A 212 20.96 9.75 9.16
CA LEU A 212 21.93 10.51 9.96
C LEU A 212 21.87 10.11 11.44
N LEU A 213 20.67 9.86 11.97
CA LEU A 213 20.47 9.36 13.33
C LEU A 213 21.14 7.99 13.50
N LEU A 214 20.92 7.06 12.56
CA LEU A 214 21.56 5.75 12.58
C LEU A 214 23.09 5.88 12.54
N ALA A 215 23.63 6.64 11.59
CA ALA A 215 25.07 6.87 11.46
C ALA A 215 25.65 7.50 12.75
N GLY A 216 24.98 8.51 13.30
CA GLY A 216 25.36 9.17 14.54
C GLY A 216 25.42 8.20 15.72
N THR A 217 24.41 7.33 15.88
CA THR A 217 24.42 6.33 16.95
C THR A 217 25.58 5.33 16.81
N VAL A 218 25.84 4.84 15.60
CA VAL A 218 26.94 3.89 15.34
C VAL A 218 28.31 4.52 15.61
N ILE A 219 28.49 5.81 15.34
CA ILE A 219 29.74 6.54 15.62
C ILE A 219 29.92 6.79 17.12
N ILE A 220 28.84 7.06 17.87
CA ILE A 220 28.92 7.38 19.31
C ILE A 220 29.17 6.14 20.16
N ILE A 221 28.59 4.98 19.80
CA ILE A 221 28.66 3.73 20.60
C ILE A 221 30.08 3.35 21.03
N PRO A 222 31.11 3.31 20.15
CA PRO A 222 32.46 2.93 20.54
C PRO A 222 33.18 3.94 21.45
N SER A 223 32.69 5.18 21.51
CA SER A 223 33.36 6.27 22.23
C SER A 223 32.95 6.38 23.70
N ARG A 224 31.98 5.58 24.16
CA ARG A 224 31.38 5.66 25.50
C ARG A 224 31.32 4.27 26.13
N ASN A 225 31.57 4.19 27.44
CA ASN A 225 31.41 2.93 28.18
C ASN A 225 29.99 2.74 28.72
N GLN A 226 29.29 3.85 29.02
CA GLN A 226 27.96 3.87 29.59
C GLN A 226 27.24 5.15 29.18
N ILE A 227 25.92 5.06 29.02
CA ILE A 227 25.07 6.16 28.55
C ILE A 227 23.74 6.17 29.31
N SER A 228 23.28 7.33 29.75
CA SER A 228 21.91 7.49 30.28
C SER A 228 20.93 7.84 29.15
N ILE A 229 19.87 7.05 28.99
CA ILE A 229 18.81 7.30 28.01
C ILE A 229 17.52 7.68 28.76
N GLY A 230 17.20 8.98 28.75
CA GLY A 230 15.99 9.52 29.37
C GLY A 230 16.20 10.12 30.77
N PHE A 231 15.11 10.64 31.33
CA PHE A 231 15.08 11.34 32.61
C PHE A 231 13.96 10.80 33.49
N THR A 232 14.16 10.81 34.81
CA THR A 232 13.13 10.54 35.81
C THR A 232 12.10 11.67 35.86
N PRO A 233 10.92 11.47 36.48
CA PRO A 233 9.94 12.53 36.69
C PRO A 233 10.47 13.75 37.48
N THR A 234 11.57 13.56 38.22
CA THR A 234 12.27 14.62 38.97
C THR A 234 13.39 15.29 38.16
N GLY A 235 13.56 14.93 36.88
CA GLY A 235 14.53 15.53 35.96
C GLY A 235 15.96 14.99 36.09
N SER A 236 16.19 13.96 36.90
CA SER A 236 17.51 13.32 36.99
C SER A 236 17.71 12.34 35.83
N PRO A 237 18.93 12.20 35.29
CA PRO A 237 19.21 11.17 34.28
C PRO A 237 18.90 9.78 34.85
N LEU A 238 18.37 8.90 33.99
CA LEU A 238 18.15 7.50 34.33
C LEU A 238 19.49 6.77 34.57
N PRO A 239 19.47 5.60 35.23
CA PRO A 239 20.68 4.83 35.44
C PRO A 239 21.40 4.55 34.12
N PRO A 240 22.74 4.65 34.09
CA PRO A 240 23.53 4.37 32.89
C PRO A 240 23.28 2.95 32.40
N VAL A 241 23.02 2.83 31.10
CA VAL A 241 22.84 1.58 30.36
C VAL A 241 23.97 1.41 29.36
N SER A 242 24.08 0.20 28.80
CA SER A 242 25.07 -0.09 27.77
C SER A 242 24.86 0.81 26.54
N PRO A 243 25.93 1.39 25.96
CA PRO A 243 25.86 2.37 24.87
C PRO A 243 25.07 1.89 23.65
N GLU A 244 25.06 0.59 23.41
CA GLU A 244 24.39 -0.02 22.26
C GLU A 244 22.86 0.13 22.33
N ARG A 245 22.29 0.44 23.51
CA ARG A 245 20.86 0.84 23.63
C ARG A 245 20.55 2.10 22.82
N LEU A 246 21.54 2.90 22.44
CA LEU A 246 21.35 4.01 21.50
C LEU A 246 20.72 3.57 20.18
N LEU A 247 20.96 2.33 19.73
CA LEU A 247 20.38 1.80 18.49
C LEU A 247 18.84 1.73 18.52
N LEU A 248 18.22 1.79 19.71
CA LEU A 248 16.77 1.91 19.82
C LEU A 248 16.25 3.22 19.21
N LEU A 249 17.00 4.32 19.28
CA LEU A 249 16.57 5.62 18.75
C LEU A 249 16.34 5.60 17.22
N PRO A 250 17.31 5.19 16.37
CA PRO A 250 17.09 5.11 14.93
C PRO A 250 16.03 4.08 14.55
N ILE A 251 15.86 3.01 15.33
CA ILE A 251 14.83 2.00 15.07
C ILE A 251 13.44 2.56 15.35
N LEU A 252 13.24 3.22 16.50
CA LEU A 252 11.98 3.90 16.82
C LEU A 252 11.67 4.99 15.79
N ALA A 253 12.68 5.74 15.37
CA ALA A 253 12.55 6.71 14.30
C ALA A 253 12.09 6.04 12.99
N ALA A 254 12.74 4.95 12.57
CA ALA A 254 12.41 4.24 11.34
C ALA A 254 10.97 3.69 11.37
N ILE A 255 10.53 3.10 12.48
CA ILE A 255 9.16 2.59 12.64
C ILE A 255 8.16 3.77 12.58
N SER A 256 8.42 4.85 13.32
CA SER A 256 7.57 6.04 13.33
C SER A 256 7.45 6.67 11.94
N VAL A 257 8.56 6.79 11.22
CA VAL A 257 8.60 7.27 9.84
C VAL A 257 7.83 6.33 8.93
N ALA A 258 8.04 5.01 9.00
CA ALA A 258 7.34 4.05 8.16
C ALA A 258 5.81 4.11 8.32
N ILE A 259 5.33 4.19 9.57
CA ILE A 259 3.91 4.35 9.89
C ILE A 259 3.40 5.69 9.35
N SER A 260 4.09 6.79 9.66
CA SER A 260 3.67 8.13 9.27
C SER A 260 3.66 8.33 7.76
N LEU A 261 4.65 7.79 7.03
CA LEU A 261 4.68 7.80 5.58
C LEU A 261 3.52 6.99 4.99
N SER A 262 3.26 5.79 5.53
CA SER A 262 2.17 4.94 5.05
C SER A 262 0.81 5.63 5.21
N VAL A 263 0.55 6.19 6.39
CA VAL A 263 -0.70 6.90 6.70
C VAL A 263 -0.79 8.22 5.92
N GLY A 264 0.28 9.01 5.89
CA GLY A 264 0.34 10.29 5.18
C GLY A 264 0.07 10.13 3.69
N LEU A 265 0.71 9.14 3.04
CA LEU A 265 0.47 8.84 1.62
C LEU A 265 -0.96 8.30 1.37
N PHE A 266 -1.52 7.53 2.31
CA PHE A 266 -2.90 7.08 2.22
C PHE A 266 -3.89 8.25 2.20
N TYR A 267 -3.72 9.24 3.09
CA TYR A 267 -4.56 10.44 3.10
C TYR A 267 -4.30 11.35 1.90
N TYR A 268 -3.06 11.43 1.40
CA TYR A 268 -2.69 12.28 0.26
C TYR A 268 -3.48 11.95 -1.02
N ARG A 269 -3.95 10.71 -1.13
CA ARG A 269 -4.82 10.24 -2.21
C ARG A 269 -6.13 11.03 -2.30
N HIS A 270 -6.71 11.44 -1.18
CA HIS A 270 -7.99 12.12 -1.14
C HIS A 270 -7.77 13.63 -1.16
N LEU A 271 -8.25 14.32 -2.21
CA LEU A 271 -8.04 15.76 -2.39
C LEU A 271 -8.50 16.58 -1.17
N GLU A 272 -9.64 16.21 -0.58
CA GLU A 272 -10.23 16.86 0.60
C GLU A 272 -9.41 16.65 1.88
N GLN A 273 -8.60 15.59 1.95
CA GLN A 273 -7.83 15.21 3.15
C GLN A 273 -6.34 15.54 3.02
N ARG A 274 -5.94 16.29 1.99
CA ARG A 274 -4.53 16.65 1.75
C ARG A 274 -3.90 17.42 2.91
N MET A 275 -4.66 18.25 3.62
CA MET A 275 -4.13 18.97 4.77
C MET A 275 -3.74 18.01 5.91
N ALA A 276 -4.58 17.01 6.20
CA ALA A 276 -4.23 15.95 7.16
C ALA A 276 -3.01 15.14 6.69
N ALA A 277 -2.94 14.82 5.39
CA ALA A 277 -1.78 14.15 4.81
C ALA A 277 -0.47 14.93 5.04
N TYR A 278 -0.48 16.25 4.79
CA TYR A 278 0.71 17.09 5.01
C TYR A 278 1.12 17.16 6.46
N LEU A 279 0.17 17.25 7.40
CA LEU A 279 0.47 17.27 8.84
C LEU A 279 1.12 15.95 9.29
N ILE A 280 0.61 14.81 8.81
CA ILE A 280 1.16 13.50 9.14
C ILE A 280 2.56 13.31 8.51
N LEU A 281 2.74 13.73 7.25
CA LEU A 281 4.05 13.68 6.59
C LEU A 281 5.06 14.62 7.26
N ALA A 282 4.64 15.82 7.68
CA ALA A 282 5.47 16.73 8.46
C ALA A 282 5.90 16.10 9.79
N GLY A 283 4.95 15.45 10.49
CA GLY A 283 5.22 14.67 11.70
C GLY A 283 6.25 13.54 11.49
N ALA A 284 6.23 12.89 10.31
CA ALA A 284 7.24 11.90 9.95
C ALA A 284 8.65 12.50 9.95
N GLY A 285 8.81 13.76 9.53
CA GLY A 285 10.08 14.46 9.53
C GLY A 285 10.52 14.94 10.92
N THR A 286 9.60 15.36 11.78
CA THR A 286 9.94 15.94 13.09
C THR A 286 10.48 14.92 14.07
N THR A 287 9.91 13.72 14.15
CA THR A 287 10.36 12.66 15.06
C THR A 287 11.86 12.31 14.92
N PRO A 288 12.38 11.92 13.73
CA PRO A 288 13.79 11.61 13.57
C PRO A 288 14.69 12.83 13.80
N VAL A 289 14.24 14.04 13.45
CA VAL A 289 15.00 15.27 13.72
C VAL A 289 15.14 15.53 15.22
N LEU A 290 14.07 15.39 16.00
CA LEU A 290 14.12 15.54 17.46
C LEU A 290 15.01 14.48 18.12
N LEU A 291 14.96 13.25 17.64
CA LEU A 291 15.84 12.17 18.12
C LEU A 291 17.30 12.39 17.71
N LEU A 292 17.56 13.01 16.56
CA LEU A 292 18.91 13.39 16.15
C LEU A 292 19.45 14.52 17.03
N ILE A 293 18.61 15.51 17.34
CA ILE A 293 18.95 16.58 18.28
C ILE A 293 19.24 16.00 19.67
N SER A 294 18.50 14.99 20.13
CA SER A 294 18.76 14.38 21.44
C SER A 294 20.15 13.75 21.54
N LEU A 295 20.72 13.24 20.43
CA LEU A 295 22.12 12.76 20.40
C LEU A 295 23.15 13.84 20.77
N LEU A 296 22.87 15.11 20.48
CA LEU A 296 23.77 16.22 20.81
C LEU A 296 23.79 16.53 22.31
N PHE A 297 22.73 16.17 23.03
CA PHE A 297 22.59 16.39 24.47
C PHE A 297 23.03 15.20 25.31
N LEU A 298 23.38 14.07 24.67
CA LEU A 298 23.92 12.91 25.35
C LEU A 298 25.31 13.23 25.93
N ARG A 299 25.38 13.24 27.27
CA ARG A 299 26.60 13.42 28.05
C ARG A 299 27.13 12.10 28.59
#